data_AF-A0A5K1GQX4-F1
#
_entry.id   AF-A0A5K1GQX4-F1
#
_cell.length_a   1.000
_cell.length_b   1.000
_cell.length_c   1.000
_cell.angle_alpha   90.00
_cell.angle_beta   90.00
_cell.angle_gamma   90.00
#
_symmetry.space_group_name_H-M   'P 1'
#
loop_
_entity.id
_entity.type
_entity.pdbx_description
1 polymer ?
#
loop_
_entity_poly.entity_id
_entity_poly.type
_entity_poly.pdbx_seq_one_letter_code
_entity_poly.pdbx_strand_id
1 'polypeptide(L)'
;RHAYSGCVLAELCHLDNLRAKLRIEHLERVGTEEEAQEAGLERKDKLRWLEWSSDKIDIEKQDDREKVGRVWESLKPPLGLKRLEVENYMGRRTPTWISSPAYHALDEIVLM
;
A
#
# COMPACT_ATOMS: atom_id res chain seq x y z
N ARG A 1 -23.10 -6.31 -15.20
CA ARG A 1 -22.25 -5.39 -14.41
C ARG A 1 -22.40 -5.81 -12.95
N HIS A 2 -21.46 -6.60 -12.42
CA HIS A 2 -21.46 -6.89 -10.99
C HIS A 2 -20.83 -5.70 -10.29
N ALA A 3 -21.63 -4.97 -9.52
CA ALA A 3 -21.11 -4.00 -8.58
C ALA A 3 -20.47 -4.81 -7.44
N TYR A 4 -19.16 -5.01 -7.51
CA TYR A 4 -18.41 -5.36 -6.32
C TYR A 4 -18.49 -4.14 -5.41
N SER A 5 -19.25 -4.24 -4.32
CA SER A 5 -19.10 -3.33 -3.19
C SER A 5 -17.68 -3.55 -2.66
N GLY A 6 -16.74 -2.73 -3.12
CA GLY A 6 -15.39 -2.72 -2.55
C GLY A 6 -15.46 -2.26 -1.09
N CYS A 7 -14.65 -2.89 -0.24
CA CYS A 7 -14.42 -2.41 1.13
C CYS A 7 -13.53 -1.17 1.10
N VAL A 8 -13.73 -0.26 2.04
CA VAL A 8 -12.82 0.89 2.24
C VAL A 8 -11.52 0.36 2.84
N LEU A 9 -10.36 0.87 2.39
CA LEU A 9 -9.07 0.37 2.86
C LEU A 9 -8.93 0.52 4.38
N ALA A 10 -9.52 1.59 4.93
CA ALA A 10 -9.59 1.86 6.37
C ALA A 10 -10.18 0.68 7.17
N GLU A 11 -11.03 -0.18 6.61
CA GLU A 11 -11.59 -1.34 7.32
C GLU A 11 -10.52 -2.38 7.73
N LEU A 12 -9.34 -2.37 7.08
CA LEU A 12 -8.18 -3.16 7.51
C LEU A 12 -7.73 -2.82 8.94
N CYS A 13 -8.18 -1.68 9.47
CA CYS A 13 -7.90 -1.24 10.82
C CYS A 13 -8.35 -2.25 11.88
N HIS A 14 -9.39 -3.05 11.60
CA HIS A 14 -9.96 -4.02 12.53
C HIS A 14 -9.33 -5.42 12.43
N LEU A 15 -8.35 -5.61 11.54
CA LEU A 15 -7.76 -6.92 11.22
C LEU A 15 -6.31 -7.05 11.73
N ASP A 16 -6.13 -7.04 13.05
CA ASP A 16 -4.78 -7.07 13.66
C ASP A 16 -4.09 -8.45 13.60
N ASN A 17 -4.85 -9.51 13.32
CA ASN A 17 -4.34 -10.88 13.27
C ASN A 17 -3.95 -11.37 11.87
N LEU A 18 -3.85 -10.46 10.89
CA LEU A 18 -3.32 -10.79 9.56
C LEU A 18 -1.88 -11.30 9.66
N ARG A 19 -1.57 -12.38 8.94
CA ARG A 19 -0.27 -13.06 9.01
C ARG A 19 0.24 -13.40 7.64
N ALA A 20 1.55 -13.59 7.54
CA ALA A 20 2.25 -14.05 6.35
C ALA A 20 2.08 -13.10 5.16
N LYS A 21 0.96 -13.16 4.45
CA LYS A 21 0.72 -12.46 3.19
C LYS A 21 -0.62 -11.71 3.20
N LEU A 22 -0.61 -10.48 2.70
CA LEU A 22 -1.81 -9.68 2.42
C LEU A 22 -1.68 -9.11 1.01
N ARG A 23 -2.73 -9.28 0.22
CA ARG A 23 -2.87 -8.68 -1.11
C ARG A 23 -3.92 -7.58 -1.05
N ILE A 24 -3.58 -6.40 -1.56
CA ILE A 24 -4.44 -5.23 -1.63
C ILE A 24 -4.53 -4.83 -3.10
N GLU A 25 -5.74 -4.86 -3.63
CA GLU A 25 -6.04 -4.55 -5.03
C GLU A 25 -6.76 -3.20 -5.13
N HIS A 26 -6.73 -2.62 -6.33
CA HIS A 26 -7.39 -1.37 -6.66
C HIS A 26 -6.93 -0.19 -5.78
N LEU A 27 -5.63 -0.10 -5.47
CA LEU A 27 -5.06 0.97 -4.65
C LEU A 27 -5.25 2.37 -5.25
N GLU A 28 -5.51 2.48 -6.56
CA GLU A 28 -5.85 3.74 -7.22
C GLU A 28 -7.18 4.35 -6.72
N ARG A 29 -8.00 3.56 -6.03
CA ARG A 29 -9.29 3.99 -5.46
C ARG A 29 -9.15 4.61 -4.07
N VAL A 30 -8.00 4.49 -3.42
CA VAL A 30 -7.73 5.07 -2.10
C VAL A 30 -7.62 6.58 -2.27
N GLY A 31 -8.59 7.29 -1.70
CA GLY A 31 -8.80 8.70 -2.03
C GLY A 31 -7.92 9.66 -1.24
N THR A 32 -7.48 9.26 -0.03
CA THR A 32 -6.80 10.15 0.90
C THR A 32 -5.68 9.48 1.69
N GLU A 33 -4.79 10.30 2.24
CA GLU A 33 -3.71 9.87 3.13
C GLU A 33 -4.28 9.29 4.43
N GLU A 34 -5.37 9.89 4.93
CA GLU A 34 -6.04 9.47 6.17
C GLU A 34 -6.61 8.05 6.04
N GLU A 35 -7.23 7.71 4.91
CA GLU A 35 -7.75 6.36 4.66
C GLU A 35 -6.61 5.31 4.70
N ALA A 36 -5.47 5.64 4.07
CA ALA A 36 -4.29 4.79 4.07
C ALA A 36 -3.66 4.63 5.47
N GLN A 37 -3.63 5.71 6.26
CA GLN A 37 -3.14 5.66 7.64
C GLN A 37 -4.07 4.85 8.54
N GLU A 38 -5.38 5.03 8.41
CA GLU A 38 -6.39 4.36 9.22
C GLU A 38 -6.35 2.84 9.02
N ALA A 39 -6.07 2.40 7.79
CA ALA A 39 -5.83 0.99 7.45
C ALA A 39 -4.81 0.31 8.35
N GLY A 40 -3.88 1.07 8.94
CA GLY A 40 -3.02 0.60 10.03
C GLY A 40 -2.15 -0.58 9.62
N LEU A 41 -1.51 -0.51 8.46
CA LEU A 41 -0.62 -1.58 8.01
C LEU A 41 0.60 -1.70 8.91
N GLU A 42 1.11 -0.58 9.43
CA GLU A 42 2.27 -0.53 10.33
C GLU A 42 2.11 -1.37 11.61
N ARG A 43 0.88 -1.50 12.14
CA ARG A 43 0.59 -2.28 13.36
C ARG A 43 0.38 -3.77 13.12
N LYS A 44 0.44 -4.23 11.86
CA LYS A 44 0.22 -5.65 11.49
C LYS A 44 1.52 -6.45 11.66
N ASP A 45 2.01 -6.55 12.88
CA ASP A 45 3.34 -7.08 13.23
C ASP A 45 3.62 -8.54 12.82
N LYS A 46 2.60 -9.29 12.42
CA LYS A 46 2.71 -10.69 11.96
C LYS A 46 2.73 -10.83 10.43
N LEU A 47 2.55 -9.72 9.71
CA LEU A 47 2.60 -9.68 8.27
C LEU A 47 4.06 -9.63 7.78
N ARG A 48 4.38 -10.41 6.74
CA ARG A 48 5.75 -10.54 6.20
C ARG A 48 5.82 -10.26 4.71
N TRP A 49 4.70 -10.34 4.00
CA TRP A 49 4.59 -10.11 2.58
C TRP A 49 3.36 -9.25 2.28
N LEU A 50 3.57 -8.17 1.52
CA LEU A 50 2.53 -7.36 0.92
C LEU A 50 2.58 -7.45 -0.60
N GLU A 51 1.42 -7.65 -1.20
CA GLU A 51 1.21 -7.47 -2.63
C GLU A 51 0.24 -6.32 -2.83
N TRP A 52 0.66 -5.33 -3.60
CA TRP A 52 -0.11 -4.14 -3.91
C TRP A 52 -0.35 -4.10 -5.41
N SER A 53 -1.59 -3.88 -5.81
CA SER A 53 -1.98 -3.77 -7.21
C SER A 53 -2.84 -2.55 -7.43
N SER A 54 -2.52 -1.82 -8.48
CA SER A 54 -3.40 -0.81 -9.07
C SER A 54 -3.82 -1.22 -10.47
N ASP A 55 -4.97 -0.72 -10.93
CA ASP A 55 -5.32 -0.80 -12.34
C ASP A 55 -4.43 0.14 -13.17
N LYS A 56 -4.11 -0.25 -14.41
CA LYS A 56 -3.41 0.63 -15.36
C LYS A 56 -4.35 1.77 -15.77
N ILE A 57 -4.20 2.92 -15.12
CA ILE A 57 -4.94 4.14 -15.43
C ILE A 57 -4.00 5.26 -15.88
N ASP A 58 -4.41 6.02 -16.88
CA ASP A 58 -3.68 7.20 -17.32
C ASP A 58 -3.95 8.36 -16.35
N ILE A 59 -3.02 8.57 -15.41
CA ILE A 59 -3.05 9.75 -14.55
C ILE A 59 -2.47 10.92 -15.35
N GLU A 60 -3.35 11.68 -16.01
CA GLU A 60 -2.99 12.83 -16.87
C GLU A 60 -2.53 14.05 -16.05
N LYS A 61 -3.06 14.22 -14.82
CA LYS A 61 -2.77 15.40 -13.99
C LYS A 61 -1.62 15.14 -13.02
N GLN A 62 -0.66 16.06 -13.02
CA GLN A 62 0.50 16.01 -12.11
C GLN A 62 0.06 15.99 -10.63
N ASP A 63 -0.94 16.78 -10.26
CA ASP A 63 -1.48 16.84 -8.90
C ASP A 63 -2.02 15.47 -8.43
N ASP A 64 -2.64 14.71 -9.32
CA ASP A 64 -3.20 13.40 -8.97
C ASP A 64 -2.08 12.37 -8.76
N ARG A 65 -0.97 12.44 -9.52
CA ARG A 65 0.22 11.61 -9.27
C ARG A 65 0.90 11.94 -7.94
N GLU A 66 0.89 13.20 -7.53
CA GLU A 66 1.43 13.59 -6.23
C GLU A 66 0.55 13.10 -5.09
N LYS A 67 -0.77 13.19 -5.21
CA LYS A 67 -1.70 12.59 -4.23
C LYS A 67 -1.48 11.10 -4.09
N VAL A 68 -1.35 10.37 -5.20
CA VAL A 68 -1.01 8.94 -5.17
C VAL A 68 0.30 8.73 -4.41
N GLY A 69 1.35 9.50 -4.70
CA GLY A 69 2.61 9.41 -3.96
C GLY A 69 2.45 9.54 -2.44
N ARG A 70 1.59 10.45 -1.97
CA ARG A 70 1.33 10.65 -0.53
C ARG A 70 0.51 9.53 0.10
N VAL A 71 -0.46 8.98 -0.62
CA VAL A 71 -1.22 7.79 -0.21
C VAL A 71 -0.25 6.62 -0.01
N TRP A 72 0.67 6.41 -0.95
CA TRP A 72 1.69 5.35 -0.86
C TRP A 72 2.70 5.58 0.27
N GLU A 73 3.04 6.84 0.56
CA GLU A 73 3.82 7.20 1.74
C GLU A 73 3.08 6.85 3.05
N SER A 74 1.76 6.97 3.05
CA SER A 74 0.88 6.73 4.19
C SER A 74 0.54 5.26 4.45
N LEU A 75 0.62 4.39 3.44
CA LEU A 75 0.41 2.94 3.54
C LEU A 75 1.49 2.18 4.35
N LYS A 76 2.35 2.89 5.10
CA LYS A 76 3.56 2.40 5.77
C LYS A 76 3.41 0.94 6.25
N PRO A 77 4.23 0.01 5.75
CA PRO A 77 4.12 -1.39 6.13
C PRO A 77 4.61 -1.64 7.56
N PRO A 78 4.36 -2.83 8.13
CA PRO A 78 4.96 -3.19 9.41
C PRO A 78 6.48 -3.33 9.28
N LEU A 79 7.23 -2.97 10.32
CA LEU A 79 8.70 -3.00 10.31
C LEU A 79 9.28 -4.40 10.05
N GLY A 80 8.51 -5.46 10.34
CA GLY A 80 8.86 -6.85 10.07
C GLY A 80 8.56 -7.32 8.64
N LEU A 81 8.13 -6.45 7.72
CA LEU A 81 7.88 -6.81 6.33
C LEU A 81 9.17 -7.28 5.66
N LYS A 82 9.11 -8.42 4.96
CA LYS A 82 10.24 -9.01 4.23
C LYS A 82 10.16 -8.84 2.72
N ARG A 83 8.95 -8.84 2.18
CA ARG A 83 8.72 -8.76 0.73
C ARG A 83 7.60 -7.78 0.42
N LEU A 84 7.87 -6.90 -0.52
CA LEU A 84 6.88 -6.02 -1.13
C LEU A 84 6.83 -6.29 -2.63
N GLU A 85 5.65 -6.60 -3.14
CA GLU A 85 5.41 -6.64 -4.58
C GLU A 85 4.41 -5.56 -4.94
N VAL A 86 4.72 -4.86 -6.02
CA VAL A 86 3.89 -3.77 -6.51
C VAL A 86 3.63 -3.99 -8.00
N GLU A 87 2.37 -4.20 -8.33
CA GLU A 87 1.86 -4.21 -9.69
C GLU A 87 1.33 -2.82 -10.05
N ASN A 88 1.79 -2.27 -11.18
CA ASN A 88 1.35 -0.99 -11.70
C ASN A 88 1.58 0.16 -10.70
N TYR A 89 2.82 0.36 -10.28
CA TYR A 89 3.18 1.47 -9.40
C TYR A 89 2.83 2.83 -10.03
N MET A 90 1.87 3.54 -9.43
CA MET A 90 1.35 4.82 -9.95
C MET A 90 2.01 6.07 -9.33
N GLY A 91 2.89 5.90 -8.35
CA GLY A 91 3.59 7.00 -7.69
C GLY A 91 4.74 7.55 -8.55
N ARG A 92 4.96 8.88 -8.48
CA ARG A 92 6.13 9.49 -9.14
C ARG A 92 7.44 9.27 -8.38
N ARG A 93 7.37 9.15 -7.05
CA ARG A 93 8.52 9.02 -6.14
C ARG A 93 8.29 7.85 -5.22
N THR A 94 9.29 6.98 -5.12
CA THR A 94 9.29 5.89 -4.15
C THR A 94 9.09 6.43 -2.74
N PRO A 95 8.25 5.78 -1.91
CA PRO A 95 8.06 6.19 -0.54
C PRO A 95 9.36 6.25 0.26
N THR A 96 9.48 7.22 1.16
CA THR A 96 10.71 7.46 1.93
C THR A 96 11.02 6.31 2.89
N TRP A 97 9.99 5.64 3.39
CA TRP A 97 10.13 4.51 4.30
C TRP A 97 10.90 3.33 3.70
N ILE A 98 10.90 3.14 2.38
CA ILE A 98 11.71 2.11 1.70
C ILE A 98 13.19 2.27 2.01
N SER A 99 13.66 3.52 2.11
CA SER A 99 15.05 3.85 2.38
C SER A 99 15.37 4.01 3.88
N SER A 100 14.37 3.85 4.74
CA SER A 100 14.55 4.02 6.18
C SER A 100 15.29 2.82 6.78
N PRO A 101 16.33 3.05 7.61
CA PRO A 101 17.00 1.97 8.35
C PRO A 101 16.07 1.14 9.24
N ALA A 102 14.88 1.66 9.56
CA ALA A 102 13.88 0.92 10.34
C ALA A 102 13.41 -0.36 9.62
N TYR A 103 13.36 -0.36 8.28
CA TYR A 103 12.92 -1.51 7.45
C TYR A 103 14.07 -2.44 7.08
N HIS A 104 14.98 -2.70 8.04
CA HIS A 104 16.10 -3.62 7.88
C HIS A 104 15.70 -5.08 7.58
N ALA A 105 14.43 -5.45 7.80
CA ALA A 105 13.91 -6.78 7.49
C ALA A 105 13.40 -6.93 6.05
N LEU A 106 13.31 -5.82 5.29
CA LEU A 106 12.81 -5.81 3.91
C LEU A 106 13.91 -6.33 2.97
N ASP A 107 13.77 -7.58 2.55
CA ASP A 107 14.75 -8.29 1.74
C ASP A 107 14.50 -8.08 0.23
N GLU A 108 13.24 -7.95 -0.18
CA GLU A 108 12.85 -7.95 -1.58
C GLU A 108 11.77 -6.91 -1.89
N ILE A 109 12.01 -6.12 -2.94
CA ILE A 109 11.03 -5.23 -3.55
C ILE A 109 10.95 -5.58 -5.04
N VAL A 110 9.75 -5.94 -5.50
CA VAL A 110 9.48 -6.24 -6.90
C VAL A 110 8.51 -5.21 -7.45
N LEU A 111 8.86 -4.57 -8.57
CA LEU A 111 7.99 -3.68 -9.32
C LEU A 111 7.63 -4.36 -10.65
N MET A 112 6.33 -4.49 -10.93
CA MET A 112 5.78 -5.14 -12.14
C MET A 112 5.00 -4.16 -13.01
#